data_AF-A0A1A0WS67-F1
#
_entry.id   AF-A0A1A0WS67-F1
#
_cell.length_a   1.000
_cell.length_b   1.000
_cell.length_c   1.000
_cell.angle_alpha   90.00
_cell.angle_beta   90.00
_cell.angle_gamma   90.00
#
_symmetry.space_group_name_H-M   'P 1'
#
loop_
_entity.id
_entity.type
_entity.pdbx_description
1 polymer ?
#
loop_
_entity_poly.entity_id
_entity_poly.type
_entity_poly.pdbx_seq_one_letter_code
_entity_poly.pdbx_strand_id
1 'polypeptide(L)'
;MLHRLVEPGQYRAIRYTERLAEAEAVTSVGSKGDSYDNAMAEAFNSLFKAECIRNPVMRPRGGWAGVGEVEIAVAEYVEWFNHRRLHGEIGHVPPVEYESAYWSTHTVTSYRENPVPANAGTN
;
A
#
# COMPACT_ATOMS: atom_id res chain seq x y z
N MET A 1 23.35 11.68 -6.34
CA MET A 1 22.42 11.42 -7.47
C MET A 1 21.32 10.51 -6.92
N LEU A 2 20.11 11.03 -6.69
CA LEU A 2 19.01 10.23 -6.16
C LEU A 2 18.44 9.38 -7.30
N HIS A 3 18.61 8.06 -7.21
CA HIS A 3 17.96 7.12 -8.12
C HIS A 3 16.46 7.15 -7.84
N ARG A 4 15.64 7.27 -8.89
CA ARG A 4 14.18 7.20 -8.76
C ARG A 4 13.82 5.82 -8.21
N LEU A 5 13.07 5.77 -7.11
CA LEU A 5 12.71 4.52 -6.43
C LEU A 5 11.53 3.77 -7.11
N VAL A 6 11.00 4.31 -8.20
CA VAL A 6 9.84 3.77 -8.93
C VAL A 6 10.06 3.94 -10.43
N GLU A 7 10.00 2.84 -11.17
CA GLU A 7 9.94 2.84 -12.64
C GLU A 7 8.49 3.14 -13.07
N PRO A 8 8.19 4.34 -13.60
CA PRO A 8 6.82 4.72 -13.98
C PRO A 8 6.23 3.83 -15.08
N GLY A 9 7.07 3.09 -15.80
CA GLY A 9 6.67 2.16 -16.86
C GLY A 9 5.86 0.97 -16.33
N GLN A 10 6.07 0.52 -15.08
CA GLN A 10 5.32 -0.60 -14.52
C GLN A 10 3.88 -0.22 -14.15
N TYR A 11 3.67 0.99 -13.61
CA TYR A 11 2.34 1.53 -13.31
C TYR A 11 1.55 1.95 -14.56
N ARG A 12 2.20 2.00 -15.72
CA ARG A 12 1.58 2.25 -17.03
C ARG A 12 1.60 1.02 -17.95
N ALA A 13 2.09 -0.11 -17.46
CA ALA A 13 2.10 -1.34 -18.25
C ALA A 13 0.66 -1.80 -18.46
N ILE A 14 0.36 -2.25 -19.68
CA ILE A 14 -0.98 -2.74 -20.07
C ILE A 14 -1.50 -3.79 -19.08
N ARG A 15 -0.62 -4.69 -18.63
CA ARG A 15 -0.97 -5.72 -17.62
C ARG A 15 -1.45 -5.16 -16.29
N TYR A 16 -0.95 -3.99 -15.88
CA TYR A 16 -1.40 -3.33 -14.65
C TYR A 16 -2.82 -2.78 -14.83
N THR A 17 -3.10 -2.08 -15.95
CA THR A 17 -4.43 -1.55 -16.24
C THR A 17 -5.47 -2.64 -16.50
N GLU A 18 -5.08 -3.75 -17.14
CA GLU A 18 -5.94 -4.93 -17.33
C GLU A 18 -6.34 -5.55 -15.98
N ARG A 19 -5.39 -5.69 -15.06
CA ARG A 19 -5.67 -6.25 -13.71
C ARG A 19 -6.56 -5.35 -12.86
N LEU A 20 -6.42 -4.03 -12.99
CA LEU A 20 -7.34 -3.09 -12.36
C LEU A 20 -8.75 -3.20 -12.94
N ALA A 21 -8.88 -3.34 -14.26
CA ALA A 21 -10.18 -3.53 -14.90
C ALA A 21 -10.82 -4.87 -14.51
N GLU A 22 -10.05 -5.96 -14.44
CA GLU A 22 -10.51 -7.27 -13.95
C GLU A 22 -10.99 -7.22 -12.49
N ALA A 23 -10.39 -6.35 -11.67
CA ALA A 23 -10.74 -6.18 -10.26
C ALA A 23 -11.81 -5.10 -10.02
N GLU A 24 -12.43 -4.54 -11.09
CA GLU A 24 -13.36 -3.40 -11.03
C GLU A 24 -12.81 -2.20 -10.23
N ALA A 25 -11.48 -2.05 -10.21
CA ALA A 25 -10.79 -1.05 -9.43
C ALA A 25 -10.43 0.15 -10.31
N VAL A 26 -10.79 1.35 -9.85
CA VAL A 26 -10.41 2.60 -10.50
C VAL A 26 -8.97 2.95 -10.14
N THR A 27 -8.16 3.33 -11.14
CA THR A 27 -6.81 3.82 -10.90
C THR A 27 -6.86 5.20 -10.23
N SER A 28 -6.49 5.29 -8.95
CA SER A 28 -6.16 6.59 -8.33
C SER A 28 -4.77 7.02 -8.78
N VAL A 29 -4.66 7.50 -10.02
CA VAL A 29 -3.46 8.27 -10.42
C VAL A 29 -3.81 9.72 -10.13
N GLY A 30 -3.49 10.16 -8.91
CA GLY A 30 -3.75 11.53 -8.46
C GLY A 30 -3.33 12.56 -9.49
N SER A 31 -4.12 13.63 -9.61
CA SER A 31 -3.76 14.77 -10.45
C SER A 31 -2.45 15.41 -9.94
N LYS A 32 -1.72 16.11 -10.82
CA LYS A 32 -0.44 16.71 -10.46
C LYS A 32 -0.63 17.71 -9.31
N GLY A 33 -0.15 17.38 -8.10
CA GLY A 33 -0.29 18.21 -6.91
C GLY A 33 -1.19 17.63 -5.82
N ASP A 34 -1.84 16.48 -6.04
CA ASP A 34 -2.57 15.74 -5.01
C ASP A 34 -1.68 14.63 -4.43
N SER A 35 -0.94 14.96 -3.37
CA SER A 35 0.06 14.07 -2.76
C SER A 35 -0.43 13.36 -1.51
N TYR A 36 -1.68 13.55 -1.08
CA TYR A 36 -2.17 13.03 0.20
C TYR A 36 -2.13 11.50 0.26
N ASP A 37 -2.65 10.84 -0.78
CA ASP A 37 -2.62 9.37 -0.90
C ASP A 37 -1.18 8.84 -0.93
N ASN A 38 -0.29 9.57 -1.60
CA ASN A 38 1.11 9.18 -1.72
C ASN A 38 1.89 9.41 -0.42
N ALA A 39 1.59 10.47 0.35
CA ALA A 39 2.28 10.79 1.59
C ALA A 39 2.08 9.71 2.66
N MET A 40 0.85 9.18 2.78
CA MET A 40 0.56 8.09 3.71
C MET A 40 1.29 6.79 3.31
N ALA A 41 1.25 6.45 2.02
CA ALA A 41 1.96 5.28 1.49
C ALA A 41 3.48 5.42 1.64
N GLU A 42 4.03 6.61 1.42
CA GLU A 42 5.46 6.90 1.61
C GLU A 42 5.89 6.82 3.08
N ALA A 43 5.06 7.31 4.00
CA ALA A 43 5.30 7.21 5.43
C ALA A 43 5.34 5.74 5.88
N PHE A 44 4.35 4.94 5.46
CA PHE A 44 4.33 3.50 5.74
C PHE A 44 5.56 2.80 5.16
N ASN A 45 5.89 3.05 3.90
CA ASN A 45 7.06 2.44 3.25
C ASN A 45 8.38 2.82 3.93
N SER A 46 8.49 4.05 4.42
CA SER A 46 9.67 4.52 5.14
C SER A 46 9.83 3.78 6.47
N LEU A 47 8.73 3.64 7.20
CA LEU A 47 8.64 2.91 8.47
C LEU A 47 8.95 1.43 8.29
N PHE A 48 8.28 0.77 7.34
CA PHE A 48 8.50 -0.62 6.97
C PHE A 48 9.98 -0.90 6.65
N LYS A 49 10.61 -0.06 5.82
CA LYS A 49 12.03 -0.24 5.50
C LYS A 49 12.93 -0.02 6.71
N ALA A 50 12.55 0.84 7.66
CA ALA A 50 13.34 1.09 8.86
C ALA A 50 13.25 -0.09 9.83
N GLU A 51 12.03 -0.56 10.11
CA GLU A 51 11.75 -1.54 11.16
C GLU A 51 11.89 -3.00 10.71
N CYS A 52 11.53 -3.32 9.46
CA CYS A 52 11.62 -4.68 8.94
C CYS A 52 12.96 -4.91 8.23
N ILE A 53 13.33 -4.03 7.29
CA ILE A 53 14.43 -4.29 6.35
C ILE A 53 15.80 -3.92 6.91
N ARG A 54 15.89 -2.80 7.63
CA ARG A 54 17.17 -2.25 8.13
C ARG A 54 17.45 -2.53 9.60
N ASN A 55 16.42 -2.85 10.39
CA ASN A 55 16.54 -3.06 11.83
C ASN A 55 17.45 -4.26 12.12
N PRO A 56 18.55 -4.09 12.87
CA PRO A 56 19.46 -5.18 13.22
C PRO A 56 18.83 -6.32 14.05
N VAL A 57 17.70 -6.06 14.70
CA VAL A 57 16.95 -7.08 15.47
C VAL A 57 16.21 -8.03 14.53
N MET A 58 15.62 -7.49 13.45
CA MET A 58 14.86 -8.27 12.47
C MET A 58 15.75 -8.80 11.34
N ARG A 59 16.79 -8.04 10.96
CA ARG A 59 17.68 -8.38 9.85
C ARG A 59 18.68 -9.46 10.25
N PRO A 60 18.82 -10.56 9.49
CA PRO A 60 19.81 -11.60 9.79
C PRO A 60 21.24 -11.08 9.86
N ARG A 61 22.07 -11.72 10.70
CA ARG A 61 23.50 -11.44 10.77
C ARG A 61 24.14 -11.81 9.43
N GLY A 62 24.71 -10.82 8.74
CA GLY A 62 25.22 -10.95 7.36
C GLY A 62 24.29 -10.38 6.28
N GLY A 63 23.06 -9.99 6.64
CA GLY A 63 22.06 -9.48 5.71
C GLY A 63 21.14 -10.56 5.14
N TRP A 64 20.28 -10.16 4.22
CA TRP A 64 19.34 -11.06 3.55
C TRP A 64 20.09 -11.94 2.55
N ALA A 65 19.97 -13.27 2.67
CA ALA A 65 20.62 -14.21 1.77
C ALA A 65 19.90 -14.28 0.40
N GLY A 66 18.61 -13.93 0.35
CA GLY A 66 17.82 -13.92 -0.88
C GLY A 66 16.40 -13.40 -0.68
N VAL A 67 15.62 -13.37 -1.76
CA VAL A 67 14.25 -12.85 -1.77
C VAL A 67 13.32 -13.63 -0.84
N GLY A 68 13.45 -14.95 -0.77
CA GLY A 68 12.57 -15.78 0.07
C GLY A 68 12.66 -15.47 1.57
N GLU A 69 13.84 -15.10 2.09
CA GLU A 69 13.97 -14.67 3.49
C GLU A 69 13.28 -13.32 3.72
N VAL A 70 13.38 -12.42 2.74
CA VAL A 70 12.69 -11.13 2.80
C VAL A 70 11.19 -11.35 2.76
N GLU A 71 10.67 -12.23 1.89
CA GLU A 71 9.24 -12.54 1.81
C GLU A 71 8.68 -13.05 3.15
N ILE A 72 9.38 -13.96 3.82
CA ILE A 72 8.99 -14.45 5.14
C ILE A 72 8.98 -13.32 6.17
N ALA A 73 10.06 -12.54 6.23
CA ALA A 73 10.16 -11.41 7.17
C ALA A 73 9.07 -10.37 6.93
N VAL A 74 8.72 -10.12 5.66
CA VAL A 74 7.63 -9.20 5.29
C VAL A 74 6.28 -9.76 5.74
N ALA A 75 6.02 -11.05 5.53
CA ALA A 75 4.77 -11.67 5.97
C ALA A 75 4.61 -11.58 7.51
N GLU A 76 5.67 -11.88 8.26
CA GLU A 76 5.69 -11.76 9.72
C GLU A 76 5.52 -10.31 10.20
N TYR A 77 6.17 -9.36 9.51
CA TYR A 77 6.02 -7.94 9.82
C TYR A 77 4.61 -7.43 9.56
N VAL A 78 4.00 -7.81 8.43
CA VAL A 78 2.63 -7.39 8.07
C VAL A 78 1.61 -7.97 9.03
N GLU A 79 1.75 -9.24 9.43
CA GLU A 79 0.92 -9.80 10.50
C GLU A 79 1.07 -8.93 11.74
N TRP A 80 2.32 -8.72 12.20
CA TRP A 80 2.57 -8.04 13.47
C TRP A 80 2.00 -6.63 13.47
N PHE A 81 2.22 -5.92 12.37
CA PHE A 81 1.73 -4.56 12.17
C PHE A 81 0.20 -4.48 12.27
N ASN A 82 -0.51 -5.42 11.65
CA ASN A 82 -1.98 -5.37 11.60
C ASN A 82 -2.66 -5.94 12.85
N HIS A 83 -2.06 -6.95 13.48
CA HIS A 83 -2.72 -7.72 14.55
C HIS A 83 -2.19 -7.43 15.95
N ARG A 84 -1.00 -6.85 16.08
CA ARG A 84 -0.30 -6.72 17.38
C ARG A 84 0.24 -5.33 17.67
N ARG A 85 0.58 -4.54 16.65
CA ARG A 85 1.13 -3.20 16.83
C ARG A 85 0.05 -2.23 17.28
N LEU A 86 0.29 -1.53 18.38
CA LEU A 86 -0.58 -0.46 18.85
C LEU A 86 -0.22 0.87 18.17
N HIS A 87 -1.22 1.61 17.72
CA HIS A 87 -1.04 2.89 17.03
C HIS A 87 -1.74 4.02 17.78
N GLY A 88 -0.96 5.01 18.22
CA GLY A 88 -1.49 6.14 18.99
C GLY A 88 -2.57 6.94 18.27
N GLU A 89 -2.41 7.14 16.96
CA GLU A 89 -3.35 7.90 16.11
C GLU A 89 -4.74 7.27 16.04
N ILE A 90 -4.83 5.95 16.16
CA ILE A 90 -6.11 5.20 16.12
C ILE A 90 -6.55 4.73 17.50
N GLY A 91 -6.09 5.39 18.58
CA GLY A 91 -6.55 5.10 19.93
C GLY A 91 -5.83 3.93 20.63
N HIS A 92 -4.59 3.64 20.23
CA HIS A 92 -3.76 2.57 20.81
C HIS A 92 -4.36 1.16 20.68
N VAL A 93 -4.98 0.88 19.54
CA VAL A 93 -5.43 -0.48 19.17
C VAL A 93 -4.69 -0.97 17.92
N PRO A 94 -4.67 -2.29 17.66
CA PRO A 94 -4.23 -2.84 16.40
C PRO A 94 -5.08 -2.36 15.22
N PRO A 95 -4.49 -2.18 14.01
CA PRO A 95 -5.23 -1.76 12.83
C PRO A 95 -6.45 -2.65 12.51
N VAL A 96 -6.34 -3.97 12.69
CA VAL A 96 -7.45 -4.90 12.44
C VAL A 96 -8.65 -4.65 13.37
N GLU A 97 -8.41 -4.27 14.63
CA GLU A 97 -9.48 -3.97 15.58
C GLU A 97 -10.15 -2.64 15.23
N TYR A 98 -9.36 -1.64 14.87
CA TYR A 98 -9.87 -0.36 14.40
C TYR A 98 -10.74 -0.51 13.15
N GLU A 99 -10.26 -1.26 12.16
CA GLU A 99 -11.00 -1.53 10.93
C GLU A 99 -12.29 -2.32 11.20
N SER A 100 -12.22 -3.35 12.05
CA SER A 100 -13.41 -4.14 12.43
C SER A 100 -14.47 -3.27 13.11
N ALA A 101 -14.06 -2.37 14.01
CA ALA A 101 -14.97 -1.43 14.66
C ALA A 101 -15.56 -0.42 13.66
N TYR A 102 -14.75 0.11 12.75
CA TYR A 102 -15.19 1.02 11.69
C TYR A 102 -16.27 0.39 10.82
N TRP A 103 -16.06 -0.82 10.29
CA TRP A 103 -17.04 -1.49 9.42
C TRP A 103 -18.29 -1.97 10.17
N SER A 104 -18.19 -2.26 11.47
CA SER A 104 -19.37 -2.61 12.28
C SER A 104 -20.35 -1.45 12.43
N THR A 105 -19.88 -0.21 12.29
CA THR A 105 -20.66 1.03 12.49
C THR A 105 -21.01 1.75 11.19
N HIS A 106 -20.29 1.48 10.10
CA HIS A 106 -20.53 2.10 8.79
C HIS A 106 -21.29 1.15 7.87
N THR A 107 -22.53 1.50 7.51
CA THR A 107 -23.19 0.90 6.34
C THR A 107 -22.43 1.30 5.09
N VAL A 108 -21.95 0.31 4.33
CA VAL A 108 -21.25 0.51 3.05
C VAL A 108 -22.10 1.41 2.16
N THR A 109 -21.65 2.64 1.97
CA THR A 109 -22.14 3.46 0.85
C THR A 109 -21.45 2.88 -0.37
N SER A 110 -22.20 2.22 -1.25
CA SER A 110 -21.66 1.79 -2.53
C SER A 110 -20.98 2.99 -3.20
N TYR A 111 -19.77 2.78 -3.74
CA TYR A 111 -19.17 3.78 -4.62
C TYR A 111 -20.22 4.10 -5.68
N ARG A 112 -20.65 5.37 -5.77
CA ARG A 112 -21.51 5.78 -6.88
C ARG A 112 -20.79 5.37 -8.15
N GLU A 113 -21.39 4.49 -8.92
CA GLU A 113 -21.04 4.26 -10.32
C GLU A 113 -21.11 5.63 -11.01
N ASN A 114 -19.99 6.34 -11.09
CA ASN A 114 -19.85 7.45 -12.01
C ASN A 114 -19.38 6.80 -13.31
N PRO A 115 -20.27 6.62 -14.31
CA PRO A 115 -19.86 6.09 -15.60
C PRO A 115 -18.77 7.01 -16.17
N VAL A 116 -17.61 6.43 -16.45
CA VAL A 116 -16.51 7.13 -17.13
C VAL A 116 -17.04 7.52 -18.53
N PRO A 117 -17.07 8.81 -18.91
CA PRO A 117 -17.46 9.18 -20.26
C PRO A 117 -16.44 8.61 -21.25
N ALA A 118 -16.88 7.68 -22.08
CA ALA A 118 -16.07 7.06 -23.13
C ALA A 118 -15.79 8.05 -24.27
N ASN A 119 -14.96 9.07 -24.04
CA ASN A 119 -14.52 9.99 -25.09
C ASN A 119 -13.00 10.23 -24.99
N ALA A 120 -12.22 9.32 -25.57
CA ALA A 120 -10.88 9.59 -26.10
C ALA A 120 -10.66 8.52 -27.17
N GLY A 121 -10.80 8.81 -28.46
CA GLY A 121 -9.93 9.75 -29.17
C GLY A 121 -8.95 8.90 -29.97
N THR A 122 -9.35 8.56 -31.19
CA THR A 122 -8.50 7.96 -32.22
C THR A 122 -7.24 8.79 -32.44
N ASN A 123 -6.09 8.14 -32.40
CA ASN A 123 -4.92 8.44 -33.23
C ASN A 123 -4.29 7.11 -33.65
#